data_AF-A0A370X031-F1
#
_entry.id   AF-A0A370X031-F1
#
_cell.length_a   1.000
_cell.length_b   1.000
_cell.length_c   1.000
_cell.angle_alpha   90.00
_cell.angle_beta   90.00
_cell.angle_gamma   90.00
#
_symmetry.space_group_name_H-M   'P 1'
#
loop_
_entity.id
_entity.type
_entity.pdbx_description
1 polymer ?
#
loop_
_entity_poly.entity_id
_entity_poly.type
_entity_poly.pdbx_seq_one_letter_code
_entity_poly.pdbx_strand_id
1 'polypeptide(L)'
;MKRFASVAMLAGLAFVAGSAMAQQQPVHDVSAKHHPNLSRAQRQADMAYKSIVAAQDANEFDLGGHAAKAKELLDQANQELKQAAEFANHH
;
A
#
# COMPACT_ATOMS: atom_id res chain seq x y z
N MET A 1 -17.51 -47.21 -24.00
CA MET A 1 -16.41 -46.39 -23.44
C MET A 1 -16.90 -44.98 -23.22
N LYS A 2 -16.37 -44.32 -22.19
CA LYS A 2 -17.02 -43.33 -21.34
C LYS A 2 -17.35 -42.01 -22.06
N ARG A 3 -18.53 -41.48 -21.72
CA ARG A 3 -18.98 -40.10 -21.95
C ARG A 3 -18.00 -39.14 -21.28
N PHE A 4 -17.22 -38.39 -22.04
CA PHE A 4 -16.52 -37.21 -21.51
C PHE A 4 -17.45 -36.02 -21.63
N ALA A 5 -18.37 -35.96 -20.66
CA ALA A 5 -19.22 -34.81 -20.42
C ALA A 5 -18.36 -33.63 -19.94
N SER A 6 -18.69 -32.46 -20.47
CA SER A 6 -18.31 -31.14 -20.00
C SER A 6 -18.51 -30.99 -18.50
N VAL A 7 -17.45 -30.78 -17.71
CA VAL A 7 -17.52 -30.15 -16.37
C VAL A 7 -16.19 -29.45 -16.05
N ALA A 8 -16.29 -28.12 -15.98
CA ALA A 8 -15.67 -27.21 -15.01
C ALA A 8 -14.21 -27.40 -14.55
N MET A 9 -13.39 -26.39 -14.85
CA MET A 9 -12.60 -25.59 -13.88
C MET A 9 -11.60 -24.78 -14.73
N LEU A 10 -11.83 -23.51 -15.07
CA LEU A 10 -11.56 -22.39 -14.14
C LEU A 10 -10.42 -22.74 -13.17
N ALA A 11 -9.24 -23.02 -13.72
CA ALA A 11 -8.00 -23.00 -12.96
C ALA A 11 -7.70 -21.53 -12.63
N GLY A 12 -8.35 -21.05 -11.56
CA GLY A 12 -8.01 -19.81 -10.90
C GLY A 12 -6.55 -19.86 -10.46
N LEU A 13 -5.70 -19.14 -11.17
CA LEU A 13 -4.40 -18.72 -10.67
C LEU A 13 -4.61 -17.47 -9.82
N ALA A 14 -5.40 -17.62 -8.75
CA ALA A 14 -5.34 -16.72 -7.60
C ALA A 14 -4.08 -17.10 -6.83
N PHE A 15 -2.93 -16.65 -7.32
CA PHE A 15 -1.68 -16.70 -6.58
C PHE A 15 -1.75 -15.62 -5.49
N VAL A 16 -2.55 -15.87 -4.45
CA VAL A 16 -2.49 -15.11 -3.21
C VAL A 16 -1.27 -15.66 -2.47
N ALA A 17 -0.09 -15.23 -2.88
CA ALA A 17 1.08 -15.31 -2.04
C ALA A 17 0.86 -14.35 -0.87
N GLY A 18 0.23 -14.87 0.17
CA GLY A 18 0.15 -14.24 1.48
C GLY A 18 1.54 -14.13 2.07
N SER A 19 2.28 -13.12 1.63
CA SER A 19 3.37 -12.59 2.43
C SER A 19 2.71 -11.70 3.48
N ALA A 20 2.50 -12.27 4.67
CA ALA A 20 2.32 -11.51 5.90
C ALA A 20 3.63 -10.74 6.19
N MET A 21 3.96 -9.79 5.31
CA MET A 21 4.91 -8.75 5.64
C MET A 21 4.17 -7.92 6.67
N ALA A 22 4.67 -7.90 7.91
CA ALA A 22 4.34 -6.86 8.85
C ALA A 22 4.60 -5.54 8.13
N GLN A 23 3.54 -4.97 7.56
CA GLN A 23 3.65 -3.90 6.59
C GLN A 23 4.07 -2.68 7.39
N GLN A 24 5.36 -2.38 7.36
CA GLN A 24 5.99 -1.32 8.14
C GLN A 24 5.18 -0.05 7.93
N GLN A 25 4.80 0.60 9.04
CA GLN A 25 4.16 1.91 8.95
C GLN A 25 5.11 2.87 8.23
N PRO A 26 4.58 3.74 7.36
CA PRO A 26 5.42 4.72 6.68
C PRO A 26 6.19 5.58 7.68
N VAL A 27 7.48 5.80 7.41
CA VAL A 27 8.38 6.53 8.31
C VAL A 27 8.12 8.03 8.23
N HIS A 28 8.02 8.71 9.37
CA HIS A 28 7.80 10.17 9.46
C HIS A 28 9.08 10.85 9.90
N ASP A 29 9.84 11.36 8.95
CA ASP A 29 11.14 11.95 9.22
C ASP A 29 11.38 13.31 8.53
N VAL A 30 10.43 13.81 7.74
CA VAL A 30 10.53 15.16 7.18
C VAL A 30 10.24 16.20 8.26
N SER A 31 11.24 17.04 8.52
CA SER A 31 11.18 18.12 9.49
C SER A 31 10.07 19.12 9.15
N ALA A 32 9.03 19.20 9.99
CA ALA A 32 7.95 20.17 9.84
C ALA A 32 8.42 21.63 9.94
N LYS A 33 9.56 21.86 10.61
CA LYS A 33 10.15 23.20 10.78
C LYS A 33 10.78 23.72 9.48
N HIS A 34 11.43 22.83 8.73
CA HIS A 34 12.15 23.20 7.49
C HIS A 34 11.27 22.99 6.25
N HIS A 35 10.46 21.93 6.24
CA HIS A 35 9.63 21.53 5.10
C HIS A 35 8.17 21.29 5.52
N PRO A 36 7.42 22.34 5.90
CA PRO A 36 6.07 22.19 6.48
C PRO A 36 5.08 21.51 5.53
N ASN A 37 5.18 21.75 4.22
CA ASN A 37 4.30 21.14 3.23
C ASN A 37 4.63 19.66 2.97
N LEU A 38 5.91 19.30 2.85
CA LEU A 38 6.33 17.91 2.68
C LEU A 38 6.03 17.06 3.93
N SER A 39 6.27 17.63 5.12
CA SER A 39 5.89 17.00 6.39
C SER A 39 4.37 16.82 6.50
N ARG A 40 3.57 17.79 6.03
CA ARG A 40 2.11 17.65 5.97
C ARG A 40 1.68 16.57 4.99
N ALA A 41 2.31 16.47 3.83
CA ALA A 41 2.05 15.42 2.85
C ALA A 41 2.36 14.03 3.43
N GLN A 42 3.48 13.86 4.16
CA GLN A 42 3.78 12.60 4.84
C GLN A 42 2.67 12.20 5.81
N ARG A 43 2.21 13.14 6.65
CA ARG A 43 1.07 12.88 7.56
C ARG A 43 -0.21 12.49 6.81
N GLN A 44 -0.48 13.10 5.65
CA GLN A 44 -1.67 12.77 4.85
C GLN A 44 -1.59 11.37 4.25
N ALA A 45 -0.44 11.00 3.68
CA ALA A 45 -0.20 9.65 3.18
C ALA A 45 -0.39 8.60 4.29
N ASP A 46 0.02 8.95 5.50
CA ASP A 46 -0.12 8.11 6.67
C ASP A 46 -1.57 7.91 7.14
N MET A 47 -2.36 8.98 7.14
CA MET A 47 -3.79 8.90 7.41
C MET A 47 -4.52 8.09 6.32
N ALA A 48 -4.12 8.24 5.06
CA ALA A 48 -4.64 7.44 3.95
C ALA A 48 -4.30 5.96 4.14
N TYR A 49 -3.07 5.63 4.53
CA TYR A 49 -2.65 4.26 4.82
C TYR A 49 -3.51 3.63 5.91
N LYS A 50 -3.71 4.33 7.04
CA LYS A 50 -4.57 3.85 8.15
C LYS A 50 -6.02 3.66 7.71
N SER A 51 -6.53 4.55 6.87
CA SER A 51 -7.88 4.44 6.31
C SER A 51 -8.01 3.21 5.39
N ILE A 52 -6.97 2.89 4.61
CA ILE A 52 -6.96 1.67 3.78
C ILE A 52 -6.92 0.42 4.64
N VAL A 53 -6.14 0.40 5.73
CA VAL A 53 -6.14 -0.74 6.68
C VAL A 53 -7.55 -0.94 7.25
N ALA A 54 -8.20 0.11 7.73
CA ALA A 54 -9.59 0.01 8.22
C ALA A 54 -10.56 -0.47 7.13
N ALA A 55 -10.35 -0.06 5.87
CA ALA A 55 -11.15 -0.57 4.75
C ALA A 55 -10.90 -2.07 4.50
N GLN A 56 -9.66 -2.56 4.64
CA GLN A 56 -9.38 -3.99 4.57
C GLN A 56 -10.12 -4.76 5.66
N ASP A 57 -10.05 -4.29 6.91
CA ASP A 57 -10.72 -4.93 8.04
C ASP A 57 -12.25 -4.98 7.82
N ALA A 58 -12.83 -3.88 7.33
CA ALA A 58 -14.27 -3.76 7.06
C ALA A 58 -14.77 -4.58 5.86
N ASN A 59 -13.87 -5.01 4.97
CA ASN A 59 -14.21 -5.78 3.76
C ASN A 59 -13.58 -7.19 3.79
N GLU A 60 -13.32 -7.73 4.99
CA GLU A 60 -12.76 -9.08 5.17
C GLU A 60 -11.47 -9.32 4.36
N PHE A 61 -10.68 -8.25 4.15
CA PHE A 61 -9.48 -8.22 3.31
C PHE A 61 -9.71 -8.51 1.82
N ASP A 62 -10.94 -8.69 1.36
CA ASP A 62 -11.31 -8.92 -0.04
C ASP A 62 -11.55 -7.61 -0.79
N LEU A 63 -10.46 -6.87 -1.02
CA LEU A 63 -10.45 -5.66 -1.84
C LEU A 63 -9.73 -5.88 -3.18
N GLY A 64 -9.75 -7.12 -3.70
CA GLY A 64 -9.13 -7.48 -4.98
C GLY A 64 -7.63 -7.17 -5.08
N GLY A 65 -6.92 -7.15 -3.95
CA GLY A 65 -5.49 -6.78 -3.88
C GLY A 65 -5.18 -5.28 -4.02
N HIS A 66 -6.18 -4.45 -4.35
CA HIS A 66 -5.97 -3.01 -4.55
C HIS A 66 -5.58 -2.27 -3.26
N ALA A 67 -6.08 -2.71 -2.10
CA ALA A 67 -5.69 -2.14 -0.81
C ALA A 67 -4.19 -2.34 -0.51
N ALA A 68 -3.64 -3.53 -0.81
CA ALA A 68 -2.22 -3.79 -0.67
C ALA A 68 -1.40 -2.89 -1.60
N LYS A 69 -1.81 -2.78 -2.87
CA LYS A 69 -1.13 -1.93 -3.85
C LYS A 69 -1.19 -0.43 -3.49
N ALA A 70 -2.32 0.05 -3.02
CA ALA A 70 -2.50 1.43 -2.59
C ALA A 70 -1.56 1.78 -1.43
N LYS A 71 -1.46 0.90 -0.42
CA LYS A 71 -0.54 1.09 0.70
C LYS A 71 0.94 1.06 0.27
N GLU A 72 1.31 0.20 -0.68
CA GLU A 72 2.67 0.17 -1.26
C GLU A 72 3.01 1.50 -1.96
N LEU A 73 2.08 2.04 -2.76
CA LEU A 73 2.27 3.33 -3.44
C LEU A 73 2.37 4.50 -2.45
N LEU A 74 1.60 4.46 -1.36
CA LEU A 74 1.71 5.48 -0.29
C LEU A 74 3.06 5.42 0.42
N ASP A 75 3.62 4.23 0.62
CA ASP A 75 4.96 4.08 1.19
C ASP A 75 6.03 4.64 0.24
N GLN A 76 5.96 4.31 -1.06
CA GLN A 76 6.84 4.90 -2.08
C GLN A 76 6.73 6.43 -2.12
N ALA A 77 5.51 6.97 -2.10
CA ALA A 77 5.30 8.41 -2.06
C ALA A 77 5.95 9.05 -0.80
N ASN A 78 5.87 8.40 0.36
CA ASN A 78 6.49 8.88 1.58
C ASN A 78 8.03 8.89 1.51
N GLN A 79 8.62 7.90 0.85
CA GLN A 79 10.07 7.86 0.60
C GLN A 79 10.50 9.01 -0.32
N GLU A 80 9.75 9.27 -1.40
CA GLU A 80 10.04 10.39 -2.31
C GLU A 80 9.90 11.76 -1.65
N LEU A 81 8.91 11.93 -0.75
CA LEU A 81 8.76 13.17 0.04
C LEU A 81 9.98 13.42 0.93
N LYS A 82 10.58 12.36 1.47
CA LYS A 82 11.84 12.46 2.22
C LYS A 82 13.00 12.85 1.30
N GLN A 83 13.15 12.17 0.17
CA GLN A 83 14.21 12.49 -0.80
C GLN A 83 14.12 13.93 -1.28
N ALA A 84 12.90 14.45 -1.51
CA ALA A 84 12.69 15.85 -1.86
C ALA A 84 13.12 16.82 -0.74
N ALA A 85 12.84 16.48 0.53
CA ALA A 85 13.28 17.28 1.67
C ALA A 85 14.81 17.25 1.84
N GLU A 86 15.44 16.10 1.65
CA GLU A 86 16.90 15.94 1.67
C GLU A 86 17.55 16.74 0.54
N PHE A 87 17.04 16.65 -0.68
CA PHE A 87 17.52 17.44 -1.81
C PHE A 87 17.48 18.95 -1.51
N ALA A 88 16.34 19.44 -1.00
CA ALA A 88 16.14 20.84 -0.66
C ALA A 88 16.96 21.31 0.56
N ASN A 89 17.49 20.40 1.39
CA ASN A 89 18.43 20.76 2.46
C ASN A 89 19.88 20.91 1.95
N HIS A 90 20.17 20.37 0.77
CA HIS A 90 21.53 20.27 0.22
C HIS A 90 21.77 21.11 -1.04
N HIS A 91 20.73 21.76 -1.60
CA HIS A 91 20.78 22.62 -2.80
C HIS A 91 19.99 23.91 -2.58
#